data_AF-A0A6I4IZE0-F1
#
_entry.id   AF-A0A6I4IZE0-F1
#
_cell.length_a   1.000
_cell.length_b   1.000
_cell.length_c   1.000
_cell.angle_alpha   90.00
_cell.angle_beta   90.00
_cell.angle_gamma   90.00
#
_symmetry.space_group_name_H-M   'P 1'
#
loop_
_entity.id
_entity.type
_entity.pdbx_description
1 polymer ?
#
loop_
_entity_poly.entity_id
_entity_poly.type
_entity_poly.pdbx_seq_one_letter_code
_entity_poly.pdbx_strand_id
1 'polypeptide(L)' 'MSNLSNKINILGGKLRELHRSFPAGEKTTAIHLFGIKYSDEMLDLTRADLDKVSEAAGLKPIYGLELRKMIKLGKYVMPK' A
#
# COMPACT_ATOMS: atom_id res chain seq x y z
N MET A 1 0.08 1.68 21.73
CA MET A 1 0.71 1.84 20.39
C MET A 1 0.43 3.25 19.89
N SER A 2 1.37 3.92 19.23
CA SER A 2 1.11 5.24 18.62
C SER A 2 0.07 5.12 17.50
N ASN A 3 -0.71 6.18 17.25
CA ASN A 3 -1.74 6.21 16.20
C ASN A 3 -1.16 5.84 14.82
N LEU A 4 0.06 6.30 14.52
CA LEU A 4 0.80 5.96 13.31
C LEU A 4 1.13 4.46 13.20
N SER A 5 1.62 3.84 14.28
CA SER A 5 1.98 2.41 14.26
C SER A 5 0.76 1.53 14.02
N ASN A 6 -0.38 1.87 14.63
CA ASN A 6 -1.63 1.15 14.40
C ASN A 6 -2.10 1.29 12.93
N LYS A 7 -2.04 2.51 12.38
CA LYS A 7 -2.37 2.79 10.98
C LYS A 7 -1.51 1.98 10.00
N ILE A 8 -0.19 1.93 10.22
CA ILE A 8 0.74 1.14 9.40
C ILE A 8 0.36 -0.34 9.41
N ASN A 9 0.05 -0.91 10.59
CA ASN A 9 -0.31 -2.32 10.71
C ASN A 9 -1.65 -2.64 10.03
N ILE A 10 -2.65 -1.75 10.14
CA ILE A 10 -3.94 -1.91 9.47
C ILE A 10 -3.76 -1.89 7.95
N LEU A 11 -3.02 -0.92 7.41
CA LEU A 11 -2.75 -0.83 5.98
C LEU A 11 -1.92 -2.02 5.47
N GLY A 12 -0.91 -2.46 6.22
CA GLY A 12 -0.14 -3.66 5.91
C GLY A 12 -1.00 -4.93 5.89
N GLY A 13 -1.94 -5.07 6.83
CA GLY A 13 -2.92 -6.15 6.85
C GLY A 13 -3.80 -6.18 5.60
N LYS A 14 -4.40 -5.03 5.25
CA LYS A 14 -5.20 -4.87 4.02
C LYS A 14 -4.38 -5.19 2.76
N LEU A 15 -3.14 -4.71 2.68
CA LEU A 15 -2.24 -4.98 1.55
C LEU A 15 -1.92 -6.48 1.44
N ARG A 16 -1.64 -7.15 2.56
CA ARG A 16 -1.38 -8.59 2.59
C ARG A 16 -2.56 -9.40 2.07
N GLU A 17 -3.77 -9.08 2.51
CA GLU A 17 -5.00 -9.75 2.07
C GLU A 17 -5.21 -9.58 0.56
N LEU A 18 -5.11 -8.34 0.06
CA LEU A 18 -5.26 -8.06 -1.36
C LEU A 18 -4.16 -8.72 -2.21
N HIS A 19 -2.91 -8.63 -1.75
CA HIS A 19 -1.79 -9.28 -2.43
C HIS A 19 -1.98 -10.79 -2.50
N ARG A 20 -2.52 -11.43 -1.45
CA ARG A 20 -2.77 -12.88 -1.43
C ARG A 20 -3.91 -13.30 -2.34
N SER A 21 -4.96 -12.48 -2.49
CA SER A 21 -6.12 -12.82 -3.33
C SER A 21 -5.83 -12.78 -4.84
N PHE A 22 -4.78 -12.09 -5.27
CA PHE A 22 -4.40 -12.01 -6.68
C PHE A 22 -3.61 -13.24 -7.16
N PRO A 23 -3.70 -13.62 -8.45
CA PRO A 23 -2.86 -14.67 -9.04
C PRO A 23 -1.36 -14.40 -8.88
N ALA A 24 -0.53 -15.45 -8.97
CA ALA A 24 0.93 -15.34 -8.79
C ALA A 24 1.60 -14.35 -9.77
N GLY A 25 1.11 -14.27 -11.02
CA GLY A 25 1.60 -13.31 -12.03
C GLY A 25 1.15 -11.87 -11.82
N GLU A 26 0.22 -11.62 -10.91
CA GLU A 26 -0.45 -10.31 -10.73
C GLU A 26 -0.23 -9.72 -9.35
N LYS A 27 0.73 -10.26 -8.59
CA LYS A 27 1.09 -9.78 -7.25
C LYS A 27 1.46 -8.29 -7.24
N THR A 28 2.21 -7.84 -8.24
CA THR A 28 2.54 -6.41 -8.40
C THR A 28 1.30 -5.57 -8.72
N THR A 29 0.38 -6.09 -9.54
CA THR A 29 -0.91 -5.45 -9.84
C THR A 29 -1.73 -5.24 -8.56
N ALA A 30 -1.71 -6.22 -7.63
CA ALA A 30 -2.38 -6.08 -6.34
C ALA A 30 -1.79 -4.92 -5.52
N ILE A 31 -0.46 -4.78 -5.49
CA ILE A 31 0.22 -3.65 -4.83
C ILE A 31 -0.17 -2.33 -5.50
N HIS A 32 -0.26 -2.32 -6.83
CA HIS A 32 -0.61 -1.12 -7.56
C HIS A 32 -2.04 -0.67 -7.30
N LEU A 33 -2.97 -1.62 -7.38
CA LEU A 33 -4.39 -1.41 -7.05
C LEU A 33 -4.55 -0.94 -5.61
N PHE A 34 -3.81 -1.54 -4.66
CA PHE A 34 -3.81 -1.11 -3.27
C PHE A 34 -3.42 0.37 -3.14
N GLY A 35 -2.31 0.76 -3.77
CA GLY A 35 -1.79 2.13 -3.68
C GLY A 35 -2.74 3.18 -4.25
N ILE A 36 -3.52 2.83 -5.28
CA ILE A 36 -4.57 3.69 -5.83
C ILE A 36 -5.80 3.69 -4.91
N LYS A 37 -6.31 2.51 -4.53
CA LYS A 37 -7.54 2.35 -3.75
C LYS A 37 -7.48 3.03 -2.39
N TYR A 38 -6.31 3.00 -1.74
CA TYR A 38 -6.10 3.56 -0.41
C TYR A 38 -5.28 4.86 -0.44
N SER A 39 -5.23 5.55 -1.58
CA SER A 39 -4.39 6.74 -1.75
C SER A 39 -4.63 7.79 -0.65
N ASP A 40 -5.90 8.07 -0.34
CA ASP A 40 -6.30 9.09 0.62
C ASP A 40 -5.93 8.73 2.06
N GLU A 41 -6.07 7.44 2.42
CA GLU A 41 -5.64 6.93 3.72
C GLU A 41 -4.11 7.02 3.90
N MET A 42 -3.33 7.15 2.82
CA MET A 42 -1.87 7.13 2.84
C MET A 42 -1.20 8.46 2.50
N LEU A 43 -1.97 9.54 2.27
CA LEU A 43 -1.44 10.85 1.84
C LEU A 43 -0.46 11.49 2.83
N ASP A 44 -0.65 11.25 4.12
CA ASP A 44 0.17 11.75 5.24
C ASP A 44 1.41 10.88 5.53
N LEU A 45 1.53 9.72 4.88
CA LEU A 45 2.62 8.79 5.15
C LEU A 45 3.90 9.20 4.42
N THR A 46 5.01 9.20 5.14
CA THR A 46 6.32 9.43 4.55
C THR A 46 6.76 8.22 3.73
N ARG A 47 7.84 8.38 2.96
CA ARG A 47 8.41 7.24 2.24
C ARG A 47 8.80 6.08 3.18
N ALA A 48 9.39 6.39 4.32
CA ALA A 48 9.80 5.38 5.30
C ALA A 48 8.59 4.68 5.94
N ASP A 49 7.46 5.38 6.09
CA ASP A 49 6.23 4.75 6.60
C ASP A 49 5.62 3.78 5.58
N LEU A 50 5.70 4.10 4.29
CA LEU A 50 5.25 3.19 3.21
C LEU A 50 6.12 1.94 3.09
N ASP A 51 7.42 2.06 3.36
CA ASP A 51 8.31 0.90 3.47
C ASP A 51 7.86 -0.02 4.61
N LYS A 52 7.49 0.54 5.78
CA LYS A 52 6.93 -0.22 6.91
C LYS A 52 5.56 -0.82 6.62
N VAL A 53 4.69 -0.16 5.84
CA VAL A 53 3.42 -0.75 5.38
C VAL A 53 3.69 -2.00 4.53
N SER A 54 4.70 -1.94 3.67
CA SER A 54 5.12 -3.08 2.85
C SER A 54 5.68 -4.22 3.71
N GLU A 55 6.52 -3.91 4.68
CA GLU A 55 7.05 -4.88 5.65
C GLU A 55 5.94 -5.54 6.48
N ALA A 56 4.98 -4.75 6.99
CA ALA A 56 3.83 -5.25 7.74
C ALA A 56 2.93 -6.17 6.89
N ALA A 57 2.93 -5.99 5.56
CA ALA A 57 2.28 -6.90 4.63
C ALA A 57 3.05 -8.20 4.34
N GLY A 58 4.27 -8.33 4.85
CA GLY A 58 5.19 -9.43 4.56
C GLY A 58 5.89 -9.30 3.20
N LEU A 59 6.02 -8.08 2.69
CA LEU A 59 6.66 -7.77 1.41
C LEU A 59 8.00 -7.06 1.62
N LYS A 60 8.79 -6.97 0.55
CA LYS A 60 10.06 -6.23 0.60
C LYS A 60 9.80 -4.73 0.82
N PRO A 61 10.63 -4.03 1.61
CA PRO A 61 10.46 -2.59 1.88
C PRO A 61 10.45 -1.75 0.59
N ILE A 62 11.16 -2.20 -0.45
CA ILE A 62 11.24 -1.52 -1.75
C ILE A 62 9.86 -1.24 -2.38
N TYR A 63 8.84 -2.04 -2.06
CA TYR A 63 7.48 -1.83 -2.55
C TYR A 63 6.82 -0.54 -2.01
N GLY A 64 7.38 0.08 -0.96
CA GLY A 64 7.00 1.44 -0.56
C GLY A 64 7.22 2.47 -1.68
N LEU A 65 8.14 2.21 -2.62
CA LEU A 65 8.33 3.05 -3.81
C LEU A 65 7.13 2.96 -4.74
N GLU A 66 6.67 1.74 -4.98
CA GLU A 66 5.53 1.45 -5.83
C GLU A 66 4.24 2.03 -5.23
N LEU A 67 4.03 1.86 -3.92
CA LEU A 67 2.94 2.50 -3.18
C LEU A 67 2.96 4.01 -3.35
N ARG A 68 4.13 4.66 -3.18
CA ARG A 68 4.24 6.12 -3.34
C ARG A 68 3.90 6.59 -4.75
N LYS A 69 4.30 5.85 -5.79
CA LYS A 69 3.93 6.17 -7.17
C LYS A 69 2.42 6.07 -7.37
N MET A 70 1.80 5.03 -6.83
CA MET A 70 0.37 4.79 -6.98
C MET A 70 -0.52 5.74 -6.17
N ILE A 71 -0.08 6.16 -4.98
CA ILE A 71 -0.76 7.22 -4.22
C ILE A 71 -0.81 8.52 -5.03
N LYS A 72 0.28 8.86 -5.73
CA LYS A 72 0.30 10.02 -6.64
C LYS A 72 -0.61 9.82 -7.84
N LEU A 73 -0.64 8.61 -8.40
CA LEU A 73 -1.49 8.27 -9.53
C LEU A 73 -2.98 8.30 -9.16
N GLY A 74 -3.35 7.88 -7.95
CA GLY A 74 -4.73 7.83 -7.47
C GLY A 74 -5.46 9.16 -7.59
N LYS A 75 -4.74 10.29 -7.50
CA LYS A 75 -5.28 11.65 -7.72
C LYS A 75 -5.84 11.88 -9.12
N TYR A 76 -5.41 11.09 -10.10
CA TYR A 76 -5.78 11.20 -11.50
C TYR A 76 -6.70 10.06 -11.95
N VAL A 77 -6.90 9.04 -11.11
CA VAL A 77 -7.74 7.89 -11.42
C VAL A 77 -9.12 8.11 -10.83
N MET A 78 -10.13 8.23 -11.69
CA MET A 78 -11.52 8.26 -11.25
C MET A 78 -12.02 6.82 -11.06
N PRO A 79 -12.71 6.51 -9.95
CA PRO A 79 -13.43 5.25 -9.80
C PRO A 79 -14.38 5.06 -10.98
N LYS A 80 -14.40 3.85 -11.55
CA LYS A 80 -15.40 3.45 -12.54
C LYS A 80 -16.62 2.87 -11.86
#